data_AF-A0A8T0CGJ2-F1
#
_entry.id   AF-A0A8T0CGJ2-F1
#
_cell.length_a   1.000
_cell.length_b   1.000
_cell.length_c   1.000
_cell.angle_alpha   90.00
_cell.angle_beta   90.00
_cell.angle_gamma   90.00
#
_symmetry.space_group_name_H-M   'P 1'
#
loop_
_entity.id
_entity.type
_entity.pdbx_description
1 polymer ?
#
loop_
_entity_poly.entity_id
_entity_poly.type
_entity_poly.pdbx_seq_one_letter_code
_entity_poly.pdbx_strand_id
1 'polypeptide(L)'
;MDKVSEVFVRGNTAKSIRIPIAEAGTTVVWDLTVVGWDVSYKEEFVPEDEGSYKVQLHRTKKLTESVRNSYYINEPGQLVITVRNPTFKKKRVMYRTKFKPTVPMYLFFK
;
A
#
# COMPACT_ATOMS: atom_id res chain seq x y z
N MET A 1 -8.21 -13.18 -13.25
CA MET A 1 -8.31 -11.71 -13.03
C MET A 1 -7.85 -11.41 -11.61
N ASP A 2 -7.01 -10.40 -11.40
CA ASP A 2 -6.58 -10.00 -10.06
C ASP A 2 -7.79 -9.54 -9.24
N LYS A 3 -7.98 -10.10 -8.03
CA LYS A 3 -9.16 -9.84 -7.18
C LYS A 3 -9.10 -8.41 -6.62
N VAL A 4 -10.17 -7.65 -6.79
CA VAL A 4 -10.33 -6.34 -6.16
C VAL A 4 -10.90 -6.53 -4.75
N SER A 5 -10.28 -5.87 -3.78
CA SER A 5 -10.75 -5.81 -2.40
C SER A 5 -11.31 -4.43 -2.10
N GLU A 6 -12.29 -4.36 -1.20
CA GLU A 6 -12.88 -3.09 -0.78
C GLU A 6 -12.90 -2.93 0.73
N VAL A 7 -12.72 -1.69 1.18
CA VAL A 7 -12.92 -1.30 2.57
C VAL A 7 -13.67 0.01 2.63
N PHE A 8 -14.40 0.20 3.72
CA PHE A 8 -15.08 1.45 3.99
C PHE A 8 -14.41 2.22 5.12
N VAL A 9 -14.31 3.53 4.93
CA VAL A 9 -13.79 4.49 5.92
C VAL A 9 -14.94 5.39 6.34
N ARG A 10 -15.26 5.41 7.63
CA ARG A 10 -16.32 6.28 8.18
C ARG A 10 -15.91 7.75 8.06
N GLY A 11 -16.87 8.65 8.15
CA GLY A 11 -16.57 10.07 8.17
C GLY A 11 -15.69 10.46 9.36
N ASN A 12 -14.80 11.42 9.17
CA ASN A 12 -13.85 11.91 10.19
C ASN A 12 -12.99 10.82 10.85
N THR A 13 -12.67 9.75 10.12
CA THR A 13 -11.82 8.65 10.63
C THR A 13 -10.67 8.34 9.68
N ALA A 14 -9.69 7.58 10.18
CA ALA A 14 -8.69 6.94 9.35
C ALA A 14 -8.80 5.42 9.48
N LYS A 15 -8.44 4.71 8.40
CA LYS A 15 -8.36 3.25 8.39
C LYS A 15 -7.10 2.81 7.67
N SER A 16 -6.44 1.79 8.20
CA SER A 16 -5.26 1.18 7.59
C SER A 16 -5.63 -0.15 6.95
N ILE A 17 -5.26 -0.32 5.69
CA ILE A 17 -5.24 -1.59 4.98
C ILE A 17 -3.86 -2.17 5.20
N ARG A 18 -3.78 -3.42 5.69
CA ARG A 18 -2.54 -4.14 5.95
C ARG A 18 -2.46 -5.34 5.02
N ILE A 19 -1.42 -5.39 4.20
CA ILE A 19 -1.17 -6.48 3.27
C ILE A 19 0.10 -7.20 3.76
N PRO A 20 -0.03 -8.43 4.29
CA PRO A 20 1.11 -9.20 4.78
C PRO A 20 1.99 -9.66 3.61
N ILE A 21 3.29 -9.73 3.87
CA ILE A 21 4.34 -10.06 2.90
C ILE A 21 5.28 -11.04 3.59
N ALA A 22 5.15 -12.32 3.25
CA ALA A 22 5.88 -13.40 3.93
C ALA A 22 7.32 -13.59 3.41
N GLU A 23 7.60 -13.21 2.16
CA GLU A 23 8.85 -13.55 1.48
C GLU A 23 9.52 -12.32 0.86
N ALA A 24 10.84 -12.27 0.98
CA ALA A 24 11.69 -11.30 0.28
C ALA A 24 11.88 -11.68 -1.20
N GLY A 25 12.43 -10.76 -1.99
CA GLY A 25 12.76 -11.02 -3.41
C GLY A 25 11.57 -10.85 -4.36
N THR A 26 10.48 -10.22 -3.91
CA THR A 26 9.32 -9.91 -4.75
C THR A 26 9.09 -8.41 -4.82
N THR A 27 8.61 -7.94 -5.97
CA THR A 27 8.05 -6.59 -6.08
C THR A 27 6.55 -6.69 -5.90
N VAL A 28 6.04 -6.00 -4.89
CA VAL A 28 4.59 -5.76 -4.76
C VAL A 28 4.20 -4.57 -5.61
N VAL A 29 3.13 -4.73 -6.37
CA VAL A 29 2.46 -3.65 -7.11
C VAL A 29 1.06 -3.54 -6.55
N TRP A 30 0.60 -2.33 -6.27
CA TRP A 30 -0.76 -2.10 -5.82
C TRP A 30 -1.41 -0.95 -6.57
N ASP A 31 -2.72 -1.06 -6.71
CA ASP A 31 -3.58 0.03 -7.17
C ASP A 31 -4.54 0.39 -6.03
N LEU A 32 -4.78 1.69 -5.85
CA LEU A 32 -5.70 2.24 -4.86
C LEU A 32 -6.62 3.28 -5.53
N THR A 33 -7.91 3.19 -5.26
CA THR A 33 -8.89 4.18 -5.70
C THR A 33 -9.97 4.40 -4.64
N VAL A 34 -10.57 5.59 -4.63
CA VAL A 34 -11.58 5.98 -3.64
C VAL A 34 -12.75 6.65 -4.34
N VAL A 35 -13.95 6.12 -4.11
CA VAL A 35 -15.16 6.64 -4.73
C VAL A 35 -15.42 8.06 -4.24
N GLY A 36 -15.50 9.00 -5.20
CA GLY A 36 -15.75 10.41 -4.94
C GLY A 36 -14.62 11.14 -4.22
N TRP A 37 -13.39 10.61 -4.27
CA TRP A 37 -12.15 11.26 -3.82
C TRP A 37 -12.25 11.93 -2.43
N ASP A 38 -11.51 13.01 -2.19
CA ASP A 38 -11.51 13.79 -0.93
C ASP A 38 -11.10 13.02 0.31
N VAL A 39 -10.04 12.22 0.16
CA VAL A 39 -9.32 11.61 1.27
C VAL A 39 -7.85 11.97 1.17
N SER A 40 -7.11 11.82 2.27
CA SER A 40 -5.65 11.72 2.19
C SER A 40 -5.21 10.29 2.42
N TYR A 41 -4.10 9.91 1.82
CA TYR A 41 -3.51 8.59 2.01
C TYR A 41 -2.01 8.69 2.25
N LYS A 42 -1.47 7.71 2.97
CA LYS A 42 -0.03 7.47 3.11
C LYS A 42 0.27 5.99 2.96
N GLU A 43 1.50 5.68 2.58
CA GLU A 43 1.95 4.31 2.33
C GLU A 43 3.27 4.08 3.06
N GLU A 44 3.31 2.99 3.83
CA GLU A 44 4.43 2.58 4.64
C GLU A 44 4.70 1.09 4.43
N PHE A 45 5.97 0.70 4.40
CA PHE A 45 6.36 -0.69 4.59
C PHE A 45 6.87 -0.85 6.03
N VAL A 46 6.32 -1.84 6.74
CA VAL A 46 6.67 -2.15 8.13
C VAL A 46 7.28 -3.54 8.14
N PRO A 47 8.61 -3.65 8.29
CA PRO A 47 9.28 -4.94 8.48
C PRO A 47 8.75 -5.70 9.70
N GLU A 48 8.85 -7.02 9.67
CA GLU A 48 8.60 -7.87 10.85
C GLU A 48 9.78 -7.87 11.83
N ASP A 49 11.00 -7.69 11.34
CA ASP A 49 12.19 -7.60 12.19
C ASP A 49 12.18 -6.29 13.01
N GLU A 50 12.28 -6.41 14.33
CA GLU A 50 12.31 -5.27 15.27
C GLU A 50 13.55 -4.39 15.06
N GLY A 51 14.64 -4.95 14.53
CA GLY A 51 15.87 -4.22 14.20
C GLY A 51 15.77 -3.37 12.94
N SER A 52 14.75 -3.60 12.10
CA SER A 52 14.58 -2.92 10.82
C SER A 52 13.74 -1.64 10.93
N TYR A 53 13.99 -0.71 10.01
CA TYR A 53 13.28 0.57 9.99
C TYR A 53 12.00 0.50 9.17
N LYS A 54 10.97 1.19 9.67
CA LYS A 54 9.79 1.47 8.86
C LYS A 54 10.18 2.35 7.66
N VAL A 55 9.81 1.92 6.46
CA VAL A 55 10.05 2.67 5.22
C VAL A 55 8.82 3.46 4.84
N GLN A 56 8.93 4.79 4.73
CA GLN A 56 7.87 5.63 4.20
C GLN A 56 7.92 5.62 2.66
N LEU A 57 7.00 4.90 2.04
CA LEU A 57 6.96 4.75 0.57
C LEU A 57 6.39 5.99 -0.10
N HIS A 58 5.28 6.51 0.44
CA HIS A 58 4.68 7.76 -0.03
C HIS A 58 4.20 8.60 1.16
N ARG A 59 4.62 9.88 1.15
CA ARG A 59 4.16 10.88 2.11
C ARG A 59 2.67 11.15 1.93
N THR A 60 2.01 11.52 3.03
CA THR A 60 0.60 11.89 3.05
C THR A 60 0.24 12.86 1.91
N LYS A 61 -0.63 12.43 1.00
CA LYS A 61 -1.10 13.23 -0.14
C LYS A 61 -2.63 13.20 -0.22
N LYS A 62 -3.25 14.30 -0.66
CA LYS A 62 -4.67 14.29 -1.04
C LYS A 62 -4.83 13.41 -2.28
N LEU A 63 -5.79 12.49 -2.23
CA LEU A 63 -6.09 11.63 -3.36
C LEU A 63 -7.06 12.36 -4.30
N THR A 64 -6.59 12.65 -5.52
CA THR A 64 -7.35 13.30 -6.59
C THR A 64 -7.66 12.36 -7.76
N GLU A 65 -6.97 11.22 -7.82
CA GLU A 65 -7.08 10.21 -8.87
C GLU A 65 -6.71 8.82 -8.32
N SER A 66 -6.94 7.77 -9.11
CA SER A 66 -6.48 6.42 -8.78
C SER A 66 -4.96 6.38 -8.85
N VAL A 67 -4.33 5.73 -7.88
CA VAL A 67 -2.86 5.63 -7.81
C VAL A 67 -2.42 4.18 -7.99
N ARG A 68 -1.28 4.02 -8.66
CA ARG A 68 -0.58 2.75 -8.81
C ARG A 68 0.86 2.94 -8.38
N ASN A 69 1.31 2.10 -7.46
CA ASN A 69 2.67 2.13 -6.91
C ASN A 69 3.27 0.72 -6.84
N SER A 70 4.58 0.68 -6.63
CA SER A 70 5.31 -0.58 -6.47
C SER A 70 6.47 -0.41 -5.50
N TYR A 71 6.83 -1.51 -4.84
CA TYR A 71 7.97 -1.55 -3.92
C TYR A 71 8.65 -2.92 -3.98
N TYR A 72 9.97 -2.93 -4.03
CA TYR A 72 10.77 -4.15 -3.93
C TYR A 72 10.92 -4.53 -2.46
N ILE A 73 10.54 -5.75 -2.13
CA ILE A 73 10.57 -6.30 -0.78
C ILE A 73 11.89 -7.05 -0.60
N ASN A 74 12.73 -6.54 0.29
CA ASN A 74 14.01 -7.14 0.68
C ASN A 74 13.91 -8.00 1.95
N GLU A 75 12.83 -7.90 2.72
CA GLU A 75 12.60 -8.62 3.98
C GLU A 75 11.10 -8.86 4.22
N PRO A 76 10.69 -9.85 5.05
CA PRO A 76 9.29 -10.04 5.45
C PRO A 76 8.72 -8.84 6.21
N GLY A 77 7.42 -8.60 6.05
CA GLY A 77 6.78 -7.41 6.59
C GLY A 77 5.33 -7.23 6.15
N GLN A 78 4.89 -5.98 6.16
CA GLN A 78 3.56 -5.61 5.69
C GLN A 78 3.57 -4.26 4.97
N LEU A 79 2.85 -4.19 3.86
CA LEU A 79 2.48 -2.93 3.23
C LEU A 79 1.26 -2.35 3.96
N VAL A 80 1.39 -1.14 4.48
CA VAL A 80 0.36 -0.42 5.22
C VAL A 80 -0.07 0.81 4.45
N ILE A 81 -1.31 0.79 3.96
CA ILE A 81 -1.94 1.92 3.27
C ILE A 81 -2.94 2.53 4.23
N THR A 82 -2.68 3.74 4.72
CA THR A 82 -3.58 4.44 5.64
C THR A 82 -4.36 5.50 4.89
N VAL A 83 -5.69 5.41 4.91
CA VAL A 83 -6.60 6.38 4.29
C VAL A 83 -7.32 7.15 5.39
N ARG A 84 -7.17 8.49 5.39
CA ARG A 84 -7.87 9.42 6.26
C ARG A 84 -9.00 10.09 5.48
N ASN A 85 -10.22 9.95 6.00
CA ASN A 85 -11.41 10.59 5.49
C ASN A 85 -11.76 11.83 6.34
N PRO A 86 -11.45 13.05 5.87
CA PRO A 86 -11.81 14.28 6.57
C PRO A 86 -13.28 14.69 6.31
N THR A 87 -14.02 13.97 5.48
CA THR A 87 -15.43 14.29 5.17
C THR A 87 -16.36 13.59 6.15
N PHE A 88 -17.61 14.05 6.25
CA PHE A 88 -18.62 13.40 7.09
C PHE A 88 -19.25 12.16 6.46
N LYS A 89 -19.15 12.01 5.13
CA LYS A 89 -19.73 10.88 4.39
C LYS A 89 -18.78 9.68 4.41
N LYS A 90 -19.34 8.48 4.54
CA LYS A 90 -18.60 7.21 4.42
C LYS A 90 -17.97 7.12 3.02
N LYS A 91 -16.69 6.78 2.94
CA LYS A 91 -15.96 6.61 1.68
C LYS A 91 -15.70 5.12 1.44
N ARG A 92 -15.84 4.68 0.19
CA ARG A 92 -15.48 3.34 -0.28
C ARG A 92 -14.13 3.39 -0.95
N VAL A 93 -13.19 2.62 -0.42
CA VAL A 93 -11.83 2.46 -0.93
C VAL A 93 -11.75 1.09 -1.59
N MET A 94 -11.22 1.04 -2.80
CA MET A 94 -10.95 -0.20 -3.52
C MET A 94 -9.45 -0.31 -3.76
N TYR A 95 -8.93 -1.51 -3.63
CA TYR A 95 -7.53 -1.79 -3.88
C TYR A 95 -7.34 -3.16 -4.51
N ARG A 96 -6.25 -3.32 -5.24
CA ARG A 96 -5.74 -4.62 -5.69
C ARG A 96 -4.24 -4.67 -5.50
N THR A 97 -3.74 -5.87 -5.25
CA THR A 97 -2.31 -6.13 -5.09
C THR A 97 -1.88 -7.24 -6.01
N LYS A 98 -0.63 -7.17 -6.45
CA LYS A 98 0.01 -8.22 -7.23
C LYS A 98 1.46 -8.34 -6.80
N PHE A 99 1.90 -9.57 -6.63
CA PHE A 99 3.29 -9.89 -6.32
C PHE A 99 3.96 -10.47 -7.56
N LYS A 100 5.18 -10.02 -7.85
CA LYS A 100 5.97 -10.50 -8.97
C LYS A 100 7.37 -10.85 -8.47
N PRO A 101 7.86 -12.09 -8.67
CA PRO A 101 9.26 -12.40 -8.45
C PRO A 101 10.13 -11.38 -9.19
N THR A 102 11.12 -10.82 -8.50
CA THR A 102 12.02 -9.84 -9.09
C THR A 102 13.43 -10.31 -8.84
N VAL A 103 14.15 -10.66 -9.91
CA VAL A 103 15.58 -10.96 -9.81
C VAL A 103 16.33 -9.64 -9.88
N PRO A 104 17.01 -9.21 -8.81
CA PRO A 104 17.73 -7.95 -8.84
C PRO A 104 18.86 -7.99 -9.86
N MET A 105 19.03 -6.92 -10.64
CA MET A 105 20.02 -6.91 -11.74
C MET A 105 21.46 -7.14 -11.27
N TYR A 106 21.80 -6.79 -10.02
CA TYR A 106 23.14 -7.01 -9.47
C TYR A 106 23.58 -8.49 -9.44
N LEU A 107 22.64 -9.44 -9.50
CA LEU A 107 22.97 -10.88 -9.57
C LEU A 107 23.50 -11.31 -10.93
N PHE A 108 23.31 -10.51 -11.98
CA PHE A 108 23.73 -10.82 -13.35
C PHE A 108 25.07 -10.18 -13.75
N PHE A 109 25.66 -9.33 -12.90
CA PHE A 109 26.95 -8.67 -13.16
C PHE A 109 28.12 -9.35 -12.44
N LYS A 110 28.04 -10.67 -12.22
CA LYS A 110 29.09 -11.47 -11.58
C LYS A 110 29.99 -12.15 -12.62
#